data_AF-S8DX31-F1
#
_entry.id   AF-S8DX31-F1
#
_cell.length_a   1.000
_cell.length_b   1.000
_cell.length_c   1.000
_cell.angle_alpha   90.00
_cell.angle_beta   90.00
_cell.angle_gamma   90.00
#
_symmetry.space_group_name_H-M   'P 1'
#
loop_
_entity.id
_entity.type
_entity.pdbx_description
1 polymer ?
#
loop_
_entity_poly.entity_id
_entity_poly.type
_entity_poly.pdbx_seq_one_letter_code
_entity_poly.pdbx_strand_id
1 'polypeptide(L)'
;MLDVAPDSSFEKINWKDVVRMSEQVSNQATNVGMLYTGRESPPGPGGIKALEDIMASYFNILQGFLFLAHGSLVGAGFTFSSCIHKSVKQVVDASFSLFQEAVSSYDGNGAGSTREKIPQLVGAVWDACAAVKKTPTSNVAAIGRAMAHVAVSVKDVLCEIKEHKPMDEKTTSAADDSSDGGDDLGNDFSPEEMKIVQSASDFVSQVLAVIRELIRSMLRHETPHPDHSSLEKLLKLCQDIGVEVDELGACLYPPQEIPGIQTASGKISSLVSELETEANGLHISTDDFHTVCSRLRKLEPELNLVI
;
A
#
# COMPACT_ATOMS: atom_id res chain seq x y z
N MET A 1 13.98 -42.99 18.55
CA MET A 1 14.77 -42.39 17.46
C MET A 1 13.87 -42.29 16.25
N LEU A 2 13.16 -41.17 16.11
CA LEU A 2 12.40 -40.77 14.92
C LEU A 2 12.43 -39.23 14.91
N ASP A 3 13.63 -38.67 14.76
CA ASP A 3 13.81 -37.32 14.21
C ASP A 3 13.75 -37.47 12.70
N VAL A 4 12.55 -37.37 12.15
CA VAL A 4 12.39 -37.08 10.72
C VAL A 4 12.19 -35.58 10.65
N ALA A 5 13.27 -34.87 10.36
CA ALA A 5 13.16 -33.49 9.88
C ALA A 5 12.21 -33.51 8.68
N PRO A 6 11.19 -32.63 8.63
CA PRO A 6 10.29 -32.59 7.48
C PRO A 6 11.11 -32.36 6.22
N ASP A 7 10.87 -33.17 5.19
CA ASP A 7 11.52 -33.08 3.89
C ASP A 7 11.56 -31.62 3.42
N SER A 8 12.78 -31.12 3.19
CA SER A 8 13.07 -29.78 2.68
C SER A 8 12.70 -29.59 1.20
N SER A 9 11.82 -30.43 0.67
CA SER A 9 11.43 -30.49 -0.74
C SER A 9 9.97 -30.05 -0.97
N PHE A 10 9.42 -29.16 -0.13
CA PHE A 10 8.22 -28.43 -0.52
C PHE A 10 8.56 -27.56 -1.72
N GLU A 11 8.24 -28.08 -2.91
CA GLU A 11 8.35 -27.36 -4.17
C GLU A 11 7.56 -26.05 -4.01
N LYS A 12 8.29 -24.94 -3.97
CA LYS A 12 7.71 -23.62 -3.78
C LYS A 12 6.67 -23.40 -4.86
N ILE A 13 5.39 -23.34 -4.46
CA ILE A 13 4.30 -23.13 -5.40
C ILE A 13 4.58 -21.84 -6.16
N ASN A 14 4.56 -21.92 -7.49
CA ASN A 14 4.81 -20.78 -8.33
C ASN A 14 3.59 -19.87 -8.30
N TRP A 15 3.76 -18.59 -7.97
CA TRP A 15 2.66 -17.62 -7.99
C TRP A 15 1.94 -17.55 -9.34
N LYS A 16 2.62 -17.92 -10.44
CA LYS A 16 2.01 -18.08 -11.77
C LYS A 16 0.86 -19.10 -11.78
N ASP A 17 0.97 -20.18 -11.00
CA ASP A 17 -0.10 -21.17 -10.88
C ASP A 17 -1.31 -20.62 -10.11
N VAL A 18 -1.06 -19.80 -9.08
CA VAL A 18 -2.13 -19.06 -8.36
C VAL A 18 -2.85 -18.10 -9.30
N VAL A 19 -2.09 -17.35 -10.10
CA VAL A 19 -2.66 -16.45 -11.12
C VAL A 19 -3.49 -17.21 -12.14
N ARG A 20 -2.96 -18.31 -12.71
CA ARG A 20 -3.70 -19.14 -13.67
C ARG A 20 -4.99 -19.68 -13.06
N MET A 21 -4.95 -20.13 -11.80
CA MET A 21 -6.14 -20.63 -11.12
C MET A 21 -7.17 -19.50 -10.87
N SER A 22 -6.72 -18.27 -10.56
CA SER A 22 -7.63 -17.12 -10.44
C SER A 22 -8.35 -16.78 -11.77
N GLU A 23 -7.69 -16.99 -12.92
CA GLU A 23 -8.34 -16.85 -14.23
C GLU A 23 -9.43 -17.91 -14.44
N GLN A 24 -9.20 -19.14 -13.95
CA GLN A 24 -10.24 -20.16 -13.96
C GLN A 24 -11.43 -19.79 -13.06
N VAL A 25 -11.20 -19.17 -11.90
CA VAL A 25 -12.28 -18.61 -11.05
C VAL A 25 -13.09 -17.57 -11.83
N SER A 26 -12.43 -16.64 -12.52
CA SER A 26 -13.09 -15.63 -13.37
C SER A 26 -13.91 -16.25 -14.52
N ASN A 27 -13.42 -17.32 -15.13
CA ASN A 27 -14.18 -18.07 -16.14
C ASN A 27 -15.44 -18.72 -15.55
N GLN A 28 -15.36 -19.26 -14.33
CA GLN A 28 -16.53 -19.84 -13.66
C GLN A 28 -17.56 -18.78 -13.27
N ALA A 29 -17.13 -17.59 -12.85
CA ALA A 29 -18.04 -16.46 -12.64
C ALA A 29 -18.77 -16.06 -13.93
N THR A 30 -18.09 -16.13 -15.07
CA THR A 30 -18.72 -15.89 -16.37
C THR A 30 -19.80 -16.93 -16.67
N ASN A 31 -19.56 -18.21 -16.36
CA ASN A 31 -20.57 -19.26 -16.51
C ASN A 31 -21.81 -19.00 -15.66
N VAL A 32 -21.63 -18.56 -14.41
CA VAL A 32 -22.75 -18.12 -13.55
C VAL A 32 -23.49 -16.96 -14.20
N GLY A 33 -22.79 -15.91 -14.63
CA GLY A 33 -23.41 -14.76 -15.29
C GLY A 33 -24.23 -15.14 -16.52
N MET A 34 -23.72 -16.04 -17.36
CA MET A 34 -24.42 -16.50 -18.57
C MET A 34 -25.79 -17.11 -18.27
N LEU A 35 -25.96 -17.84 -17.15
CA LEU A 35 -27.25 -18.39 -16.73
C LEU A 35 -28.33 -17.30 -16.51
N TYR A 36 -27.92 -16.07 -16.17
CA TYR A 36 -28.84 -14.97 -15.84
C TYR A 36 -28.99 -13.93 -16.96
N THR A 37 -28.16 -14.01 -18.02
CA THR A 37 -28.23 -13.10 -19.19
C THR A 37 -29.26 -13.48 -20.26
N GLY A 38 -29.92 -14.64 -20.12
CA GLY A 38 -30.99 -15.10 -21.02
C GLY A 38 -32.37 -14.50 -20.74
N ARG A 39 -33.21 -14.34 -21.78
CA ARG A 39 -34.59 -13.83 -21.66
C ARG A 39 -35.48 -14.76 -20.82
N GLU A 40 -35.12 -16.04 -20.75
CA GLU A 40 -35.66 -17.07 -19.86
C GLU A 40 -34.71 -17.26 -18.66
N SER A 41 -34.90 -16.47 -17.59
CA SER A 41 -34.23 -16.75 -16.31
C SER A 41 -34.76 -18.08 -15.78
N PRO A 42 -33.94 -19.01 -15.28
CA PRO A 42 -34.27 -20.44 -15.28
C PRO A 42 -35.51 -20.77 -14.42
N PRO A 43 -36.73 -20.94 -14.99
CA PRO A 43 -37.88 -21.33 -14.19
C PRO A 43 -38.19 -22.78 -14.57
N GLY A 44 -37.37 -23.70 -14.07
CA GLY A 44 -37.56 -25.13 -14.32
C GLY A 44 -36.46 -26.00 -13.70
N PRO A 45 -36.75 -27.29 -13.46
CA PRO A 45 -35.82 -28.22 -12.81
C PRO A 45 -34.48 -28.37 -13.54
N GLY A 46 -34.43 -28.15 -14.86
CA GLY A 46 -33.18 -28.14 -15.63
C GLY A 46 -32.26 -26.96 -15.30
N GLY A 47 -32.83 -25.82 -14.88
CA GLY A 47 -32.06 -24.64 -14.48
C GLY A 47 -31.48 -24.76 -13.07
N ILE A 48 -32.20 -25.42 -12.14
CA ILE A 48 -31.64 -25.82 -10.83
C ILE A 48 -30.41 -26.67 -11.04
N LYS A 49 -30.53 -27.69 -11.91
CA LYS A 49 -29.46 -28.62 -12.14
C LYS A 49 -28.23 -27.95 -12.77
N ALA A 50 -28.45 -27.06 -13.74
CA ALA A 50 -27.39 -26.27 -14.35
C ALA A 50 -26.68 -25.35 -13.34
N LEU A 51 -27.44 -24.68 -12.45
CA LEU A 51 -26.87 -23.85 -11.39
C LEU A 51 -26.07 -24.69 -10.39
N GLU A 52 -26.61 -25.82 -9.95
CA GLU A 52 -25.94 -26.76 -9.05
C GLU A 52 -24.60 -27.24 -9.63
N ASP A 53 -24.60 -27.67 -10.91
CA ASP A 53 -23.40 -28.18 -11.58
C ASP A 53 -22.35 -27.08 -11.79
N ILE A 54 -22.77 -25.86 -12.15
CA ILE A 54 -21.86 -24.70 -12.27
C ILE A 54 -21.29 -24.29 -10.91
N MET A 55 -22.12 -24.24 -9.86
CA MET A 55 -21.65 -23.93 -8.51
C MET A 55 -20.67 -24.98 -8.01
N ALA A 56 -20.96 -26.27 -8.21
CA ALA A 56 -20.04 -27.34 -7.85
C ALA A 56 -18.68 -27.22 -8.58
N SER A 57 -18.70 -26.94 -9.89
CA SER A 57 -17.48 -26.71 -10.67
C SER A 57 -16.71 -25.48 -10.16
N TYR A 58 -17.41 -24.37 -9.90
CA TYR A 58 -16.81 -23.15 -9.35
C TYR A 58 -16.16 -23.43 -8.00
N PHE A 59 -16.87 -24.04 -7.04
CA PHE A 59 -16.33 -24.32 -5.71
C PHE A 59 -15.06 -25.17 -5.75
N ASN A 60 -15.00 -26.19 -6.62
CA ASN A 60 -13.79 -26.99 -6.80
C ASN A 60 -12.61 -26.15 -7.31
N ILE A 61 -12.86 -25.23 -8.25
CA ILE A 61 -11.82 -24.31 -8.75
C ILE A 61 -11.40 -23.31 -7.67
N LEU A 62 -12.35 -22.77 -6.90
CA LEU A 62 -12.08 -21.83 -5.81
C LEU A 62 -11.29 -22.51 -4.68
N GLN A 63 -11.58 -23.78 -4.36
CA GLN A 63 -10.78 -24.57 -3.44
C GLN A 63 -9.35 -24.78 -3.97
N GLY A 64 -9.20 -25.13 -5.25
CA GLY A 64 -7.90 -25.22 -5.90
C GLY A 64 -7.10 -23.92 -5.81
N PHE A 65 -7.75 -22.77 -6.04
CA PHE A 65 -7.16 -21.44 -5.87
C PHE A 65 -6.68 -21.22 -4.43
N LEU A 66 -7.53 -21.53 -3.44
CA LEU A 66 -7.19 -21.38 -2.03
C LEU A 66 -6.01 -22.26 -1.61
N PHE A 67 -5.96 -23.51 -2.07
CA PHE A 67 -4.84 -24.41 -1.77
C PHE A 67 -3.52 -23.90 -2.36
N LEU A 68 -3.51 -23.45 -3.62
CA LEU A 68 -2.31 -22.90 -4.26
C LEU A 68 -1.86 -21.59 -3.58
N ALA A 69 -2.80 -20.73 -3.21
CA ALA A 69 -2.50 -19.49 -2.52
C ALA A 69 -1.96 -19.76 -1.10
N HIS A 70 -2.52 -20.73 -0.38
CA HIS A 70 -2.04 -21.13 0.93
C HIS A 70 -0.61 -21.70 0.86
N GLY A 71 -0.31 -22.56 -0.11
CA GLY A 71 1.06 -23.06 -0.27
C GLY A 71 2.07 -21.98 -0.67
N SER A 72 1.62 -20.85 -1.24
CA SER A 72 2.47 -19.68 -1.50
C SER A 72 2.87 -18.91 -0.23
N LEU A 73 2.25 -19.21 0.92
CA LEU A 73 2.64 -18.65 2.23
C LEU A 73 3.86 -19.35 2.84
N VAL A 74 4.21 -20.54 2.35
CA VAL A 74 5.36 -21.29 2.87
C VAL A 74 6.64 -20.52 2.57
N GLY A 75 7.32 -20.06 3.63
CA GLY A 75 8.52 -19.23 3.52
C GLY A 75 8.25 -17.79 3.05
N ALA A 76 7.01 -17.32 3.11
CA ALA A 76 6.69 -15.91 2.87
C ALA A 76 6.93 -15.08 4.13
N GLY A 77 7.52 -13.89 3.98
CA GLY A 77 7.56 -12.90 5.06
C GLY A 77 6.17 -12.35 5.40
N PHE A 78 6.08 -11.61 6.50
CA PHE A 78 4.81 -11.12 7.03
C PHE A 78 4.07 -10.21 6.05
N THR A 79 4.77 -9.24 5.46
CA THR A 79 4.17 -8.27 4.53
C THR A 79 3.70 -8.95 3.24
N PHE A 80 4.49 -9.88 2.70
CA PHE A 80 4.05 -10.64 1.52
C PHE A 80 2.85 -11.54 1.83
N SER A 81 2.87 -12.25 2.96
CA SER A 81 1.74 -13.07 3.41
C SER A 81 0.46 -12.26 3.55
N SER A 82 0.55 -11.04 4.10
CA SER A 82 -0.57 -10.10 4.20
C SER A 82 -1.11 -9.70 2.83
N CYS A 83 -0.22 -9.42 1.86
CA CYS A 83 -0.62 -9.12 0.48
C CYS A 83 -1.35 -10.30 -0.20
N ILE A 84 -0.87 -11.53 0.01
CA ILE A 84 -1.52 -12.75 -0.47
C ILE A 84 -2.91 -12.86 0.14
N HIS A 85 -3.01 -12.81 1.48
CA HIS A 85 -4.29 -12.93 2.18
C HIS A 85 -5.30 -11.87 1.73
N LYS A 86 -4.88 -10.62 1.58
CA LYS A 86 -5.75 -9.54 1.09
C LYS A 86 -6.30 -9.85 -0.31
N SER A 87 -5.43 -10.29 -1.22
CA SER A 87 -5.82 -10.60 -2.61
C SER A 87 -6.76 -11.80 -2.68
N VAL A 88 -6.44 -12.87 -1.94
CA VAL A 88 -7.27 -14.08 -1.84
C VAL A 88 -8.62 -13.76 -1.23
N LYS A 89 -8.65 -12.98 -0.15
CA LYS A 89 -9.88 -12.55 0.52
C LYS A 89 -10.81 -11.80 -0.44
N GLN A 90 -10.28 -10.90 -1.26
CA GLN A 90 -11.08 -10.18 -2.26
C GLN A 90 -11.77 -11.14 -3.25
N VAL A 91 -11.06 -12.16 -3.74
CA VAL A 91 -11.63 -13.17 -4.65
C VAL A 91 -12.70 -13.99 -3.95
N VAL A 92 -12.46 -14.42 -2.71
CA VAL A 92 -13.43 -15.21 -1.92
C VAL A 92 -14.67 -14.39 -1.61
N ASP A 93 -14.52 -13.17 -1.11
CA ASP A 93 -15.63 -12.29 -0.74
C ASP A 93 -16.49 -11.98 -1.98
N ALA A 94 -15.86 -11.64 -3.12
CA ALA A 94 -16.58 -11.40 -4.38
C ALA A 94 -17.31 -12.66 -4.90
N SER A 95 -16.66 -13.82 -4.85
CA SER A 95 -17.27 -15.10 -5.25
C SER A 95 -18.45 -15.45 -4.35
N PHE A 96 -18.31 -15.23 -3.04
CA PHE A 96 -19.36 -15.48 -2.07
C PHE A 96 -20.57 -14.57 -2.29
N SER A 97 -20.37 -13.27 -2.54
CA SER A 97 -21.46 -12.35 -2.89
C SER A 97 -22.18 -12.77 -4.17
N LEU A 98 -21.44 -13.20 -5.20
CA LEU A 98 -22.03 -13.74 -6.44
C LEU A 98 -22.91 -14.96 -6.17
N PHE A 99 -22.44 -15.90 -5.34
CA PHE A 99 -23.22 -17.08 -4.99
C PHE A 99 -24.45 -16.79 -4.14
N GLN A 100 -24.32 -15.90 -3.15
CA GLN A 100 -25.46 -15.49 -2.34
C GLN A 100 -26.55 -14.90 -3.23
N GLU A 101 -26.21 -13.97 -4.12
CA GLU A 101 -27.20 -13.38 -5.03
C GLU A 101 -27.76 -14.42 -6.00
N ALA A 102 -26.94 -15.32 -6.56
CA ALA A 102 -27.39 -16.36 -7.48
C ALA A 102 -28.43 -17.29 -6.81
N VAL A 103 -28.19 -17.72 -5.57
CA VAL A 103 -29.11 -18.56 -4.79
C VAL A 103 -30.36 -17.78 -4.38
N SER A 104 -30.21 -16.59 -3.80
CA SER A 104 -31.34 -15.77 -3.33
C SER A 104 -32.28 -15.37 -4.47
N SER A 105 -31.74 -15.21 -5.67
CA SER A 105 -32.52 -14.82 -6.83
C SER A 105 -33.25 -15.98 -7.52
N TYR A 106 -32.96 -17.22 -7.11
CA TYR A 106 -33.60 -18.40 -7.67
C TYR A 106 -35.06 -18.56 -7.18
N ASP A 107 -35.37 -18.13 -5.95
CA ASP A 107 -36.69 -18.27 -5.31
C ASP A 107 -37.78 -17.29 -5.82
N GLY A 108 -37.56 -16.63 -6.96
CA GLY A 108 -38.61 -15.89 -7.69
C GLY A 108 -39.12 -14.58 -7.09
N ASN A 109 -38.73 -14.21 -5.86
CA ASN A 109 -39.24 -13.01 -5.18
C ASN A 109 -38.58 -11.69 -5.60
N GLY A 110 -37.61 -11.69 -6.53
CA GLY A 110 -36.75 -10.53 -6.83
C GLY A 110 -36.31 -10.32 -8.29
N ALA A 111 -37.03 -10.91 -9.26
CA ALA A 111 -36.61 -11.07 -10.66
C ALA A 111 -36.18 -9.79 -11.41
N GLY A 112 -36.60 -8.60 -10.96
CA GLY A 112 -36.21 -7.32 -11.56
C GLY A 112 -34.80 -6.84 -11.18
N SER A 113 -34.40 -6.99 -9.90
CA SER A 113 -33.12 -6.45 -9.41
C SER A 113 -31.94 -7.41 -9.64
N THR A 114 -32.21 -8.71 -9.72
CA THR A 114 -31.21 -9.76 -9.91
C THR A 114 -30.46 -9.63 -11.24
N ARG A 115 -31.19 -9.38 -12.33
CA ARG A 115 -30.59 -9.33 -13.69
C ARG A 115 -29.59 -8.19 -13.84
N GLU A 116 -29.70 -7.16 -13.00
CA GLU A 116 -28.78 -6.03 -12.97
C GLU A 116 -27.59 -6.29 -12.02
N LYS A 117 -27.84 -6.98 -10.90
CA LYS A 117 -26.82 -7.27 -9.87
C LYS A 117 -25.84 -8.38 -10.27
N ILE A 118 -26.31 -9.48 -10.87
CA ILE A 118 -25.44 -10.61 -11.23
C ILE A 118 -24.29 -10.17 -12.17
N PRO A 119 -24.52 -9.39 -13.24
CA PRO A 119 -23.42 -8.87 -14.06
C PRO A 119 -22.42 -8.02 -13.28
N GLN A 120 -22.89 -7.19 -12.33
CA GLN A 120 -22.01 -6.38 -11.48
C GLN A 120 -21.16 -7.25 -10.56
N LEU A 121 -21.75 -8.30 -9.97
CA LEU A 121 -21.04 -9.24 -9.09
C LEU A 121 -20.03 -10.09 -9.87
N VAL A 122 -20.34 -10.49 -11.11
CA VAL A 122 -19.37 -11.12 -12.01
C VAL A 122 -18.21 -10.18 -12.31
N GLY A 123 -18.50 -8.90 -12.59
CA GLY A 123 -17.49 -7.85 -12.75
C GLY A 123 -16.59 -7.70 -11.51
N ALA A 124 -17.16 -7.72 -10.31
CA ALA A 124 -16.40 -7.67 -9.06
C ALA A 124 -15.45 -8.88 -8.90
N VAL A 125 -15.87 -10.08 -9.30
CA VAL A 125 -14.99 -11.26 -9.32
C VAL A 125 -13.86 -11.08 -10.33
N TRP A 126 -14.14 -10.52 -11.51
CA TRP A 126 -13.11 -10.25 -12.53
C TRP A 126 -12.07 -9.25 -12.03
N ASP A 127 -12.51 -8.16 -11.41
CA ASP A 127 -11.63 -7.16 -10.82
C ASP A 127 -10.76 -7.75 -9.70
N ALA A 128 -11.35 -8.60 -8.84
CA ALA A 128 -10.62 -9.31 -7.80
C ALA A 128 -9.57 -10.27 -8.39
N CYS A 129 -9.91 -11.05 -9.42
CA CYS A 129 -8.97 -11.95 -10.08
C CYS A 129 -7.87 -11.17 -10.84
N ALA A 130 -8.21 -10.02 -11.43
CA ALA A 130 -7.23 -9.12 -12.04
C ALA A 130 -6.28 -8.51 -10.99
N ALA A 131 -6.76 -8.26 -9.77
CA ALA A 131 -5.92 -7.80 -8.67
C ALA A 131 -4.88 -8.84 -8.22
N VAL A 132 -5.20 -10.15 -8.27
CA VAL A 132 -4.23 -11.25 -7.97
C VAL A 132 -2.98 -11.17 -8.85
N LYS A 133 -3.13 -10.73 -10.11
CA LYS A 133 -1.99 -10.52 -11.04
C LYS A 133 -1.06 -9.39 -10.58
N LYS A 134 -1.58 -8.42 -9.83
CA LYS A 134 -0.85 -7.26 -9.35
C LYS A 134 -0.20 -7.50 -7.99
N THR A 135 -0.56 -8.60 -7.30
CA THR A 135 0.04 -9.00 -6.03
C THR A 135 1.55 -9.20 -6.20
N PRO A 136 2.38 -8.73 -5.25
CA PRO A 136 3.81 -8.99 -5.26
C PRO A 136 4.11 -10.49 -5.36
N THR A 137 5.26 -10.86 -5.92
CA THR A 137 5.69 -12.27 -6.05
C THR A 137 6.77 -12.67 -5.05
N SER A 138 7.23 -11.73 -4.21
CA SER A 138 8.28 -11.94 -3.23
C SER A 138 8.15 -10.95 -2.06
N ASN A 139 8.83 -11.25 -0.94
CA ASN A 139 8.85 -10.34 0.21
C ASN A 139 9.52 -9.01 -0.09
N VAL A 140 10.64 -9.03 -0.83
CA VAL A 140 11.34 -7.82 -1.26
C VAL A 140 10.44 -6.93 -2.11
N ALA A 141 9.68 -7.50 -3.04
CA ALA A 141 8.73 -6.75 -3.86
C ALA A 141 7.56 -6.19 -3.03
N ALA A 142 7.06 -6.95 -2.06
CA ALA A 142 5.96 -6.52 -1.20
C ALA A 142 6.38 -5.35 -0.29
N ILE A 143 7.54 -5.46 0.35
CA ILE A 143 8.13 -4.42 1.19
C ILE A 143 8.50 -3.19 0.37
N GLY A 144 9.13 -3.36 -0.79
CA GLY A 144 9.45 -2.25 -1.68
C GLY A 144 8.22 -1.44 -2.09
N ARG A 145 7.08 -2.11 -2.34
CA ARG A 145 5.80 -1.41 -2.58
C ARG A 145 5.29 -0.69 -1.34
N ALA A 146 5.38 -1.31 -0.16
CA ALA A 146 4.95 -0.68 1.08
C ALA A 146 5.80 0.55 1.42
N MET A 147 7.13 0.48 1.26
CA MET A 147 8.04 1.62 1.39
C MET A 147 7.76 2.69 0.33
N ALA A 148 7.40 2.32 -0.89
CA ALA A 148 7.01 3.29 -1.91
C ALA A 148 5.75 4.07 -1.52
N HIS A 149 4.79 3.45 -0.81
CA HIS A 149 3.64 4.17 -0.25
C HIS A 149 4.07 5.18 0.82
N VAL A 150 5.02 4.83 1.71
CA VAL A 150 5.61 5.78 2.66
C VAL A 150 6.27 6.94 1.91
N ALA A 151 7.06 6.66 0.87
CA ALA A 151 7.70 7.69 0.06
C ALA A 151 6.71 8.62 -0.65
N VAL A 152 5.51 8.13 -1.00
CA VAL A 152 4.43 8.98 -1.51
C VAL A 152 3.89 9.88 -0.41
N SER A 153 3.59 9.35 0.78
CA SER A 153 3.13 10.16 1.94
C SER A 153 4.11 11.29 2.27
N VAL A 154 5.41 10.96 2.40
CA VAL A 154 6.48 11.94 2.66
C VAL A 154 6.58 12.98 1.55
N LYS A 155 6.35 12.59 0.30
CA LYS A 155 6.35 13.52 -0.84
C LYS A 155 5.14 14.44 -0.78
N ASP A 156 3.98 13.94 -0.37
CA ASP A 156 2.76 14.74 -0.27
C ASP A 156 2.94 15.81 0.81
N VAL A 157 3.47 15.47 1.99
CA VAL A 157 3.87 16.44 3.03
C VAL A 157 4.89 17.45 2.50
N LEU A 158 5.92 17.00 1.78
CA LEU A 158 6.90 17.92 1.17
C LEU A 158 6.26 18.89 0.17
N CYS A 159 5.24 18.45 -0.57
CA CYS A 159 4.48 19.30 -1.47
C CYS A 159 3.68 20.33 -0.68
N GLU A 160 2.98 19.92 0.38
CA GLU A 160 2.25 20.83 1.29
C GLU A 160 3.19 21.90 1.88
N ILE A 161 4.35 21.50 2.42
CA ILE A 161 5.34 22.44 2.97
C ILE A 161 5.83 23.46 1.93
N LYS A 162 5.95 23.05 0.65
CA LYS A 162 6.41 23.92 -0.44
C LYS A 162 5.34 24.84 -1.00
N GLU A 163 4.06 24.58 -0.70
CA GLU A 163 2.97 25.45 -1.12
C GLU A 163 2.88 26.73 -0.28
N HIS A 164 3.50 26.76 0.91
CA HIS A 164 3.65 27.98 1.70
C HIS A 164 4.41 29.05 0.91
N LYS A 165 3.80 30.22 0.74
CA LYS A 165 4.40 31.37 0.07
C LYS A 165 4.90 32.37 1.10
N PRO A 166 6.07 33.00 0.88
CA PRO A 166 6.47 34.14 1.69
C PRO A 166 5.48 35.29 1.48
N MET A 167 5.19 36.02 2.54
CA MET A 167 4.40 37.25 2.47
C MET A 167 5.07 38.22 1.48
N ASP A 168 4.33 38.71 0.48
CA ASP A 168 4.81 39.83 -0.33
C ASP A 168 4.87 41.06 0.57
N GLU A 169 6.07 41.45 1.01
CA GLU A 169 6.33 42.75 1.63
C GLU A 169 6.17 43.87 0.59
N LYS A 170 4.95 44.11 0.09
CA LYS A 170 4.61 45.32 -0.69
C LYS A 170 3.10 45.49 -0.92
N THR A 171 2.42 45.98 0.12
CA THR A 171 1.31 46.93 -0.10
C THR A 171 1.30 48.01 0.98
N THR A 172 2.41 48.74 1.10
CA THR A 172 2.35 50.15 1.50
C THR A 172 1.98 50.99 0.28
N SER A 173 0.73 50.90 -0.15
CA SER A 173 0.11 51.95 -0.97
C SER A 173 -1.28 52.22 -0.43
N ALA A 174 -1.45 53.44 0.04
CA ALA A 174 -2.62 53.98 0.69
C ALA A 174 -3.94 53.69 -0.06
N ALA A 175 -4.98 53.40 0.74
CA ALA A 175 -6.40 53.62 0.50
C ALA A 175 -7.05 52.93 -0.71
N ASP A 176 -7.91 51.93 -0.48
CA ASP A 176 -9.35 52.18 -0.53
C ASP A 176 -10.14 51.09 0.21
N ASP A 177 -11.27 51.49 0.78
CA ASP A 177 -12.17 50.75 1.65
C ASP A 177 -13.12 49.86 0.82
N SER A 178 -12.94 48.53 0.90
CA SER A 178 -14.02 47.60 0.53
C SER A 178 -13.87 46.28 1.29
N SER A 179 -14.62 46.20 2.38
CA SER A 179 -14.96 45.02 3.16
C SER A 179 -15.38 43.83 2.27
N ASP A 180 -14.52 42.83 2.16
CA ASP A 180 -14.92 41.43 2.00
C ASP A 180 -13.98 40.56 2.84
N GLY A 181 -14.38 40.35 4.10
CA GLY A 181 -13.67 39.51 5.07
C GLY A 181 -13.89 38.05 4.72
N GLY A 182 -13.14 37.55 3.73
CA GLY A 182 -12.84 36.14 3.63
C GLY A 182 -11.82 35.79 4.72
N ASP A 183 -12.19 34.90 5.64
CA ASP A 183 -11.28 34.21 6.55
C ASP A 183 -10.14 33.55 5.73
N ASP A 184 -9.06 34.29 5.48
CA ASP A 184 -7.75 33.74 5.10
C ASP A 184 -7.02 33.35 6.39
N LEU A 185 -7.62 32.44 7.15
CA LEU A 185 -7.03 31.86 8.34
C LEU A 185 -5.93 30.88 7.91
N GLY A 186 -4.67 31.35 7.81
CA GLY A 186 -3.54 30.45 7.97
C GLY A 186 -2.32 30.60 7.07
N ASN A 187 -2.10 31.74 6.40
CA ASN A 187 -0.85 31.95 5.65
C ASN A 187 0.09 33.02 6.25
N ASP A 188 -0.11 33.35 7.53
CA ASP A 188 0.65 34.37 8.27
C ASP A 188 2.00 33.83 8.79
N PHE A 189 2.88 33.38 7.89
CA PHE A 189 4.26 33.05 8.26
C PHE A 189 5.08 34.33 8.43
N SER A 190 5.70 34.50 9.60
CA SER A 190 6.75 35.50 9.78
C SER A 190 8.01 35.16 8.94
N PRO A 191 8.87 36.14 8.63
CA PRO A 191 10.14 35.88 7.95
C PRO A 191 11.04 34.86 8.66
N GLU A 192 10.95 34.80 9.99
CA GLU A 192 11.63 33.81 10.83
C GLU A 192 11.01 32.41 10.64
N GLU A 193 9.69 32.28 10.75
CA GLU A 193 8.97 31.00 10.56
C GLU A 193 9.16 30.45 9.14
N MET A 194 9.23 31.32 8.14
CA MET A 194 9.46 30.91 6.74
C MET A 194 10.87 30.32 6.54
N LYS A 195 11.89 30.77 7.30
CA LYS A 195 13.23 30.15 7.29
C LYS A 195 13.20 28.73 7.87
N ILE A 196 12.39 28.52 8.92
CA ILE A 196 12.18 27.20 9.52
C ILE A 196 11.50 26.28 8.52
N VAL A 197 10.43 26.74 7.85
CA VAL A 197 9.74 25.99 6.77
C VAL A 197 10.70 25.60 5.65
N GLN A 198 11.53 26.52 5.16
CA GLN A 198 12.48 26.23 4.09
C GLN A 198 13.51 25.18 4.51
N SER A 199 14.05 25.29 5.72
CA SER A 199 15.03 24.34 6.27
C SER A 199 14.41 22.96 6.48
N ALA A 200 13.17 22.92 6.97
CA ALA A 200 12.41 21.68 7.14
C ALA A 200 12.06 21.03 5.80
N SER A 201 11.72 21.82 4.76
CA SER A 201 11.52 21.32 3.39
C SER A 201 12.77 20.62 2.86
N ASP A 202 13.96 21.22 3.06
CA ASP A 202 15.21 20.62 2.61
C ASP A 202 15.52 19.33 3.37
N PHE A 203 15.25 19.30 4.68
CA PHE A 203 15.36 18.12 5.52
C PHE A 203 14.41 16.99 5.04
N VAL A 204 13.12 17.25 4.88
CA VAL A 204 12.12 16.27 4.42
C VAL A 204 12.42 15.80 3.00
N SER A 205 12.90 16.69 2.11
CA SER A 205 13.36 16.32 0.77
C SER A 205 14.52 15.33 0.82
N GLN A 206 15.40 15.45 1.81
CA GLN A 206 16.50 14.52 2.00
C GLN A 206 16.04 13.19 2.62
N VAL A 207 15.05 13.20 3.53
CA VAL A 207 14.39 11.96 4.03
C VAL A 207 13.79 11.16 2.87
N LEU A 208 13.08 11.84 1.97
CA LEU A 208 12.51 11.22 0.77
C LEU A 208 13.58 10.57 -0.12
N ALA A 209 14.75 11.20 -0.24
CA ALA A 209 15.88 10.64 -0.98
C ALA A 209 16.43 9.37 -0.32
N VAL A 210 16.55 9.34 1.01
CA VAL A 210 16.95 8.14 1.78
C VAL A 210 16.02 6.97 1.52
N ILE A 211 14.69 7.17 1.63
CA ILE A 211 13.70 6.10 1.40
C ILE A 211 13.78 5.59 -0.04
N ARG A 212 13.90 6.49 -1.03
CA ARG A 212 14.03 6.10 -2.45
C ARG A 212 15.30 5.29 -2.73
N GLU A 213 16.42 5.69 -2.13
CA GLU A 213 17.69 5.00 -2.33
C GLU A 213 17.71 3.63 -1.63
N LEU A 214 17.08 3.51 -0.45
CA LEU A 214 16.87 2.22 0.20
C LEU A 214 16.06 1.27 -0.70
N ILE A 215 14.92 1.73 -1.22
CA ILE A 215 14.08 0.92 -2.12
C ILE A 215 14.89 0.46 -3.34
N ARG A 216 15.66 1.37 -3.96
CA ARG A 216 16.49 1.03 -5.12
C ARG A 216 17.56 0.00 -4.78
N SER A 217 18.21 0.17 -3.64
CA SER A 217 19.28 -0.72 -3.17
C SER A 217 18.74 -2.11 -2.86
N MET A 218 17.61 -2.21 -2.17
CA MET A 218 16.91 -3.46 -1.89
C MET A 218 16.47 -4.20 -3.16
N LEU A 219 15.90 -3.49 -4.14
CA LEU A 219 15.40 -4.10 -5.38
C LEU A 219 16.53 -4.58 -6.30
N ARG A 220 17.72 -4.00 -6.20
CA ARG A 220 18.92 -4.43 -6.95
C ARG A 220 19.62 -5.61 -6.29
N HIS A 221 19.42 -5.80 -5.00
CA HIS A 221 20.08 -6.84 -4.23
C HIS A 221 19.35 -8.19 -4.41
N GLU A 222 19.93 -9.08 -5.21
CA GLU A 222 19.43 -10.43 -5.39
C GLU A 222 20.04 -11.38 -4.36
N THR A 223 19.33 -11.65 -3.26
CA THR A 223 19.71 -12.71 -2.31
C THR A 223 18.88 -13.96 -2.53
N PRO A 224 19.48 -15.16 -2.62
CA PRO A 224 18.75 -16.42 -2.72
C PRO A 224 17.83 -16.69 -1.53
N HIS A 225 18.26 -16.27 -0.33
CA HIS A 225 17.54 -16.41 0.94
C HIS A 225 17.56 -15.08 1.70
N PRO A 226 16.64 -14.16 1.38
CA PRO A 226 16.56 -12.89 2.10
C PRO A 226 16.16 -13.14 3.56
N ASP A 227 16.85 -12.50 4.50
CA ASP A 227 16.41 -12.45 5.89
C ASP A 227 15.11 -11.64 5.97
N HIS A 228 13.99 -12.35 6.01
CA HIS A 228 12.67 -11.72 6.06
C HIS A 228 12.52 -10.85 7.31
N SER A 229 13.11 -11.19 8.44
CA SER A 229 12.92 -10.46 9.69
C SER A 229 13.54 -9.06 9.65
N SER A 230 14.78 -8.97 9.18
CA SER A 230 15.48 -7.71 8.95
C SER A 230 14.82 -6.85 7.88
N LEU A 231 14.31 -7.46 6.81
CA LEU A 231 13.55 -6.74 5.79
C LEU A 231 12.24 -6.15 6.32
N GLU A 232 11.49 -6.88 7.16
CA GLU A 232 10.29 -6.34 7.81
C GLU A 232 10.65 -5.23 8.81
N LYS A 233 11.79 -5.35 9.50
CA LYS A 233 12.30 -4.30 10.37
C LYS A 233 12.63 -3.02 9.60
N LEU A 234 13.27 -3.12 8.42
CA LEU A 234 13.49 -1.98 7.55
C LEU A 234 12.19 -1.30 7.12
N LEU A 235 11.15 -2.08 6.80
CA LEU A 235 9.83 -1.53 6.48
C LEU A 235 9.25 -0.77 7.67
N LYS A 236 9.32 -1.34 8.88
CA LYS A 236 8.81 -0.71 10.09
C LYS A 236 9.53 0.61 10.36
N LEU A 237 10.85 0.65 10.25
CA LEU A 237 11.63 1.89 10.38
C LEU A 237 11.21 2.95 9.35
N CYS A 238 10.97 2.55 8.08
CA CYS A 238 10.44 3.47 7.07
C CYS A 238 9.06 4.01 7.45
N GLN A 239 8.16 3.16 7.93
CA GLN A 239 6.81 3.58 8.35
C GLN A 239 6.88 4.57 9.52
N ASP A 240 7.75 4.30 10.50
CA ASP A 240 7.95 5.17 11.66
C ASP A 240 8.54 6.53 11.23
N ILE A 241 9.47 6.54 10.27
CA ILE A 241 9.95 7.79 9.65
C ILE A 241 8.79 8.55 8.99
N GLY A 242 7.90 7.86 8.28
CA GLY A 242 6.72 8.50 7.68
C GLY A 242 5.83 9.20 8.71
N VAL A 243 5.55 8.54 9.83
CA VAL A 243 4.76 9.12 10.93
C VAL A 243 5.43 10.38 11.50
N GLU A 244 6.74 10.34 11.73
CA GLU A 244 7.45 11.51 12.26
C GLU A 244 7.60 12.64 11.21
N VAL A 245 7.58 12.33 9.91
CA VAL A 245 7.50 13.36 8.85
C VAL A 245 6.13 14.03 8.84
N ASP A 246 5.04 13.27 9.02
CA ASP A 246 3.69 13.84 9.12
C ASP A 246 3.58 14.75 10.34
N GLU A 247 4.12 14.32 11.50
CA GLU A 247 4.18 15.14 12.72
C GLU A 247 5.02 16.41 12.51
N LEU A 248 6.20 16.28 11.88
CA LEU A 248 7.04 17.42 11.52
C LEU A 248 6.28 18.41 10.63
N GLY A 249 5.54 17.91 9.63
CA GLY A 249 4.69 18.73 8.76
C GLY A 249 3.62 19.49 9.54
N ALA A 250 2.96 18.84 10.49
CA ALA A 250 1.95 19.47 11.34
C ALA A 250 2.53 20.58 12.24
N CYS A 251 3.72 20.37 12.83
CA CYS A 251 4.36 21.38 13.68
C CYS A 251 4.82 22.64 12.93
N LEU A 252 4.86 22.61 11.59
CA LEU A 252 5.29 23.75 10.77
C LEU A 252 4.17 24.77 10.53
N TYR A 253 2.91 24.44 10.79
CA TYR A 253 1.81 25.39 10.67
C TYR A 253 1.86 26.45 11.78
N PRO A 254 1.55 27.73 11.50
CA PRO A 254 1.53 28.77 12.53
C PRO A 254 0.43 28.54 13.59
N PRO A 255 0.70 28.82 14.88
CA PRO A 255 2.02 29.13 15.45
C PRO A 255 2.91 27.88 15.51
N GLN A 256 4.16 28.00 15.02
CA GLN A 256 5.05 26.84 14.91
C GLN A 256 5.39 26.20 16.26
N GLU A 257 5.31 24.87 16.32
CA GLU A 257 5.61 24.09 17.52
C GLU A 257 7.09 23.70 17.56
N ILE A 258 7.94 24.67 17.89
CA ILE A 258 9.41 24.54 17.97
C ILE A 258 9.88 23.26 18.69
N PRO A 259 9.38 22.90 19.90
CA PRO A 259 9.79 21.64 20.55
C PRO A 259 9.36 20.39 19.78
N GLY A 260 8.21 20.45 19.08
CA GLY A 260 7.71 19.37 18.23
C GLY A 260 8.61 19.15 17.02
N ILE A 261 9.02 20.24 16.35
CA ILE A 261 9.95 20.21 15.20
C ILE A 261 11.29 19.58 15.61
N GLN A 262 11.86 19.99 16.74
CA GLN A 262 13.12 19.42 17.26
C GLN A 262 12.98 17.94 17.61
N THR A 263 11.85 17.56 18.22
CA THR A 263 11.58 16.16 18.60
C THR A 263 11.42 15.27 17.37
N ALA A 264 10.61 15.68 16.40
CA ALA A 264 10.35 14.91 15.18
C ALA A 264 11.62 14.77 14.33
N SER A 265 12.36 15.86 14.09
CA SER A 265 13.61 15.83 13.32
C SER A 265 14.70 14.98 13.96
N GLY A 266 14.84 15.02 15.29
CA GLY A 266 15.77 14.18 16.04
C GLY A 266 15.42 12.69 15.97
N LYS A 267 14.13 12.35 16.11
CA LYS A 267 13.67 10.97 15.95
C LYS A 267 13.86 10.45 14.53
N ILE A 268 13.55 11.25 13.50
CA ILE A 268 13.81 10.90 12.09
C ILE A 268 15.29 10.55 11.90
N SER A 269 16.20 11.37 12.45
CA SER A 269 17.64 11.15 12.32
C SER A 269 18.13 9.90 13.05
N SER A 270 17.56 9.59 14.22
CA SER A 270 17.79 8.32 14.93
C SER A 270 17.30 7.13 14.11
N LEU A 271 16.06 7.18 13.60
CA LEU A 271 15.47 6.11 12.80
C LEU A 271 16.26 5.87 11.51
N VAL A 272 16.74 6.92 10.85
CA VAL A 272 17.59 6.80 9.65
C VAL A 272 18.93 6.15 9.98
N SER A 273 19.51 6.44 11.15
CA SER A 273 20.75 5.80 11.60
C SER A 273 20.57 4.30 11.90
N GLU A 274 19.44 3.94 12.52
CA GLU A 274 19.06 2.53 12.72
C GLU A 274 18.81 1.82 11.39
N LEU A 275 18.13 2.50 10.47
CA LEU A 275 17.83 2.00 9.13
C LEU A 275 19.10 1.77 8.31
N GLU A 276 20.09 2.66 8.40
CA GLU A 276 21.41 2.48 7.79
C GLU A 276 22.15 1.28 8.40
N THR A 277 22.08 1.11 9.73
CA THR A 277 22.69 -0.02 10.43
C THR A 277 22.10 -1.36 9.99
N GLU A 278 20.77 -1.43 9.89
CA GLU A 278 20.06 -2.63 9.45
C GLU A 278 20.35 -2.94 7.96
N ALA A 279 20.38 -1.91 7.11
CA ALA A 279 20.72 -2.04 5.70
C ALA A 279 22.17 -2.56 5.49
N ASN A 280 23.11 -2.12 6.34
CA ASN A 280 24.48 -2.63 6.34
C ASN A 280 24.55 -4.10 6.76
N GLY A 281 23.78 -4.50 7.78
CA GLY A 281 23.70 -5.89 8.24
C GLY A 281 23.17 -6.84 7.16
N LEU A 282 22.32 -6.33 6.28
CA LEU A 282 21.78 -7.05 5.12
C LEU A 282 22.65 -6.99 3.86
N HIS A 283 23.78 -6.27 3.90
CA HIS A 283 24.63 -5.99 2.74
C HIS A 283 23.88 -5.35 1.54
N ILE A 284 22.77 -4.68 1.80
CA ILE A 284 22.00 -3.97 0.77
C ILE A 284 22.50 -2.54 0.55
N SER A 285 23.26 -1.97 1.50
CA SER A 285 23.72 -0.59 1.42
C SER A 285 24.63 -0.33 0.22
N THR A 286 24.41 0.81 -0.44
CA THR A 286 25.21 1.32 -1.55
C THR A 286 25.91 2.61 -1.16
N ASP A 287 26.95 3.01 -1.90
CA ASP A 287 27.65 4.29 -1.69
C ASP A 287 26.68 5.48 -1.82
N ASP A 288 25.73 5.40 -2.75
CA ASP A 288 24.68 6.39 -2.95
C ASP A 288 23.77 6.47 -1.70
N PHE A 289 23.40 5.31 -1.13
CA PHE A 289 22.60 5.23 0.09
C PHE A 289 23.33 5.85 1.30
N HIS A 290 24.61 5.53 1.50
CA HIS A 290 25.42 6.17 2.54
C HIS A 290 25.54 7.68 2.34
N THR A 291 25.69 8.12 1.10
CA THR A 291 25.80 9.55 0.77
C THR A 291 24.53 10.29 1.18
N VAL A 292 23.34 9.76 0.85
CA VAL A 292 22.07 10.41 1.22
C VAL A 292 21.82 10.40 2.73
N CYS A 293 22.19 9.33 3.45
CA CYS A 293 22.10 9.28 4.91
C CYS A 293 23.06 10.29 5.57
N SER A 294 24.29 10.39 5.08
CA SER A 294 25.29 11.34 5.59
C SER A 294 24.88 12.80 5.39
N ARG A 295 24.16 13.09 4.30
CA ARG A 295 23.63 14.42 4.03
C ARG A 295 22.49 14.76 4.99
N LEU A 296 21.59 13.83 5.26
CA LEU A 296 20.50 14.06 6.23
C LEU A 296 21.05 14.41 7.62
N ARG A 297 22.07 13.68 8.08
CA ARG A 297 22.75 13.93 9.37
C ARG A 297 23.40 15.32 9.49
N LYS A 298 23.66 15.99 8.37
CA LYS A 298 24.16 17.38 8.37
C LYS A 298 23.02 18.40 8.43
N LEU A 299 21.87 18.09 7.83
CA LEU A 299 20.71 18.97 7.77
C LEU A 299 19.97 19.08 9.10
N GLU A 300 19.97 18.03 9.94
CA GLU A 300 19.32 18.09 11.26
C GLU A 300 19.91 19.20 12.14
N PRO A 301 21.24 19.30 12.36
CA PRO A 301 21.83 20.43 13.07
C PRO A 301 21.51 21.79 12.43
N GLU A 302 21.44 21.88 11.10
CA GLU A 302 21.12 23.12 10.39
C GLU A 302 19.67 23.57 10.65
N LEU A 303 18.73 22.63 10.68
CA LEU A 303 17.34 22.90 11.07
C LEU A 303 17.26 23.35 12.54
N ASN A 304 17.99 22.70 13.44
CA ASN A 304 18.02 23.08 14.85
C ASN A 304 18.72 24.43 15.13
N LEU A 305 19.47 24.98 14.17
CA LEU A 305 20.11 26.30 14.31
C LEU A 305 19.18 27.46 13.94
N VAL A 306 18.14 27.20 13.15
CA VAL A 306 17.17 28.22 12.71
C VAL A 306 15.91 28.26 13.59
N ILE A 307 15.79 27.31 14.51
CA ILE A 307 14.74 27.13 15.52
C ILE A 307 15.23 27.67 16.85
#